data_AF-A0A970UA13-F1
#
_entry.id   AF-A0A970UA13-F1
#
_cell.length_a   1.000
_cell.length_b   1.000
_cell.length_c   1.000
_cell.angle_alpha   90.00
_cell.angle_beta   90.00
_cell.angle_gamma   90.00
#
_symmetry.space_group_name_H-M   'P 1'
#
loop_
_entity.id
_entity.type
_entity.pdbx_description
1 polymer ?
#
loop_
_entity_poly.entity_id
_entity_poly.type
_entity_poly.pdbx_seq_one_letter_code
_entity_poly.pdbx_strand_id
1 'polypeptide(L)'
;MDTEQSYLDGIRIAQGSERCAEAFREAFEKNGFSATALINDRRFSFPCLFVLAPQIKELRLYPRLNSRNLTALKIMGQFLERWKTGSEDYLSVKRNRVYTVLKWMLETGYQEDGMNEDYEQIMESAAAVLLNIYKDDSILPIIIDMIFKRGIKGHYIHDLVWSVFKLEDPRVLKLIAQRLRSPEDREAELARYLLNLDIDFDMTVSKTMGMREEPFETGIIAVTAGEMHTDVNDKERQYDSYIKWLEENDPFLYFTEDSFQYASKPVFSAIDYERKYLHKKNGTYVKQPILPSDSTENAALSAFRPLSEREKSLLSEYSFRKYARDPAQWEQWIRTPIAEQLMDARNDPGDTI
;
A
#
# COMPACT_ATOMS: atom_id res chain seq x y z
N MET A 1 -12.86 -13.41 -16.22
CA MET A 1 -13.91 -12.64 -16.91
C MET A 1 -13.37 -12.34 -18.29
N ASP A 2 -13.98 -12.87 -19.34
CA ASP A 2 -13.66 -12.48 -20.72
C ASP A 2 -14.05 -11.01 -20.91
N THR A 3 -13.07 -10.13 -20.84
CA THR A 3 -13.27 -8.74 -21.25
C THR A 3 -13.08 -8.68 -22.74
N GLU A 4 -14.15 -8.44 -23.49
CA GLU A 4 -14.04 -7.98 -24.87
C GLU A 4 -13.22 -6.67 -24.86
N GLN A 5 -11.97 -6.74 -25.28
CA GLN A 5 -11.07 -5.60 -25.37
C GLN A 5 -11.39 -4.79 -26.64
N SER A 6 -11.03 -3.50 -26.67
CA SER A 6 -11.12 -2.74 -27.91
C SER A 6 -10.14 -3.28 -28.96
N TYR A 7 -10.37 -3.00 -30.24
CA TYR A 7 -9.48 -3.43 -31.31
C TYR A 7 -8.02 -2.97 -31.10
N LEU A 8 -7.84 -1.71 -30.71
CA LEU A 8 -6.51 -1.14 -30.48
C LEU A 8 -5.86 -1.69 -29.21
N ASP A 9 -6.65 -1.97 -28.16
CA ASP A 9 -6.17 -2.65 -26.96
C ASP A 9 -5.64 -4.05 -27.27
N GLY A 10 -6.38 -4.82 -28.09
CA GLY A 10 -5.96 -6.15 -28.51
C GLY A 10 -4.62 -6.12 -29.27
N ILE A 11 -4.41 -5.13 -30.14
CA ILE A 11 -3.13 -4.95 -30.83
C ILE A 11 -2.03 -4.58 -29.84
N ARG A 12 -2.26 -3.61 -28.94
CA ARG A 12 -1.27 -3.18 -27.96
C ARG A 12 -0.81 -4.34 -27.07
N ILE A 13 -1.75 -5.15 -26.57
CA ILE A 13 -1.46 -6.27 -25.69
C ILE A 13 -0.72 -7.38 -26.44
N ALA A 14 -1.14 -7.69 -27.67
CA ALA A 14 -0.55 -8.80 -28.43
C ALA A 14 0.77 -8.45 -29.14
N GLN A 15 0.95 -7.19 -29.56
CA GLN A 15 2.02 -6.77 -30.46
C GLN A 15 2.81 -5.54 -29.96
N GLY A 16 2.47 -4.99 -28.80
CA GLY A 16 3.16 -3.88 -28.18
C GLY A 16 2.69 -2.48 -28.63
N SER A 17 3.22 -1.47 -27.94
CA SER A 17 2.82 -0.07 -28.09
C SER A 17 3.11 0.51 -29.47
N GLU A 18 4.27 0.20 -30.06
CA GLU A 18 4.66 0.69 -31.38
C GLU A 18 3.69 0.23 -32.46
N ARG A 19 3.37 -1.08 -32.46
CA ARG A 19 2.47 -1.65 -33.46
C ARG A 19 1.03 -1.16 -33.30
N CYS A 20 0.59 -0.91 -32.07
CA CYS A 20 -0.69 -0.24 -31.80
C CYS A 20 -0.72 1.18 -32.41
N ALA A 21 0.37 1.92 -32.23
CA ALA A 21 0.55 3.25 -32.80
C ALA A 21 0.51 3.24 -34.33
N GLU A 22 1.18 2.28 -34.97
CA GLU A 22 1.16 2.11 -36.42
C GLU A 22 -0.24 1.73 -36.92
N ALA A 23 -0.90 0.77 -36.28
CA ALA A 23 -2.23 0.33 -36.67
C ALA A 23 -3.26 1.47 -36.61
N PHE A 24 -3.16 2.35 -35.61
CA PHE A 24 -4.00 3.53 -35.53
C PHE A 24 -3.71 4.52 -36.68
N ARG A 25 -2.44 4.76 -37.00
CA ARG A 25 -2.03 5.63 -38.12
C ARG A 25 -2.54 5.09 -39.46
N GLU A 26 -2.33 3.81 -39.73
CA GLU A 26 -2.83 3.14 -40.95
C GLU A 26 -4.36 3.24 -41.06
N ALA A 27 -5.08 3.08 -39.93
CA ALA A 27 -6.54 3.24 -39.91
C ALA A 27 -6.96 4.69 -40.21
N PHE A 28 -6.22 5.67 -39.69
CA PHE A 28 -6.50 7.09 -39.91
C PHE A 28 -6.27 7.52 -41.37
N GLU A 29 -5.17 7.05 -41.97
CA GLU A 29 -4.84 7.29 -43.39
C GLU A 29 -5.90 6.71 -44.33
N LYS A 30 -6.43 5.52 -44.01
CA LYS A 30 -7.50 4.89 -44.79
C LYS A 30 -8.84 5.61 -44.61
N ASN A 31 -9.22 5.91 -43.37
CA ASN A 31 -10.47 6.59 -43.05
C ASN A 31 -10.41 7.26 -41.67
N GLY A 32 -10.16 8.58 -41.65
CA GLY A 32 -10.06 9.36 -40.42
C GLY A 32 -11.32 9.37 -39.56
N PHE A 33 -12.52 9.16 -40.13
CA PHE A 33 -13.76 9.04 -39.36
C PHE A 33 -13.82 7.70 -38.62
N SER A 34 -13.55 6.59 -39.32
CA SER A 34 -13.49 5.26 -38.72
C SER A 34 -12.41 5.15 -37.66
N ALA A 35 -11.23 5.74 -37.88
CA ALA A 35 -10.17 5.79 -36.87
C ALA A 35 -10.57 6.57 -35.61
N THR A 36 -11.30 7.69 -35.77
CA THR A 36 -11.85 8.44 -34.64
C THR A 36 -12.81 7.58 -33.81
N ALA A 37 -13.57 6.68 -34.44
CA ALA A 37 -14.44 5.75 -33.70
C ALA A 37 -13.65 4.76 -32.85
N LEU A 38 -12.47 4.30 -33.30
CA LEU A 38 -11.62 3.36 -32.55
C LEU A 38 -11.14 3.97 -31.22
N ILE A 39 -10.60 5.19 -31.26
CA ILE A 39 -10.14 5.90 -30.05
C ILE A 39 -11.29 6.39 -29.17
N ASN A 40 -12.54 6.26 -29.60
CA ASN A 40 -13.73 6.59 -28.83
C ASN A 40 -14.52 5.34 -28.40
N ASP A 41 -14.02 4.14 -28.68
CA ASP A 41 -14.64 2.88 -28.24
C ASP A 41 -14.81 2.90 -26.71
N ARG A 42 -15.97 2.44 -26.24
CA ARG A 42 -16.32 2.37 -24.81
C ARG A 42 -15.35 1.47 -24.05
N ARG A 43 -14.83 0.44 -24.72
CA ARG A 43 -13.87 -0.55 -24.21
C ARG A 43 -12.42 -0.10 -24.34
N PHE A 44 -12.16 1.05 -24.98
CA PHE A 44 -10.82 1.61 -25.10
C PHE A 44 -10.24 1.87 -23.70
N SER A 45 -9.04 1.35 -23.42
CA SER A 45 -8.38 1.45 -22.12
C SER A 45 -7.51 2.70 -21.96
N PHE A 46 -7.17 3.04 -20.72
CA PHE A 46 -6.23 4.11 -20.44
C PHE A 46 -4.80 3.83 -20.95
N PRO A 47 -4.19 2.64 -20.76
CA PRO A 47 -2.93 2.27 -21.39
C PRO A 47 -2.86 2.60 -22.88
N CYS A 48 -3.90 2.24 -23.63
CA CYS A 48 -3.93 2.49 -25.07
C CYS A 48 -4.12 3.98 -25.39
N LEU A 49 -4.90 4.71 -24.60
CA LEU A 49 -5.00 6.17 -24.72
C LEU A 49 -3.65 6.85 -24.49
N PHE A 50 -2.89 6.41 -23.47
CA PHE A 50 -1.58 6.95 -23.15
C PHE A 50 -0.60 6.77 -24.32
N VAL A 51 -0.50 5.55 -24.84
CA VAL A 51 0.34 5.22 -26.00
C VAL A 51 -0.01 6.08 -27.23
N LEU A 52 -1.30 6.30 -27.49
CA LEU A 52 -1.75 7.07 -28.66
C LEU A 52 -1.81 8.58 -28.43
N ALA A 53 -1.55 9.08 -27.22
CA ALA A 53 -1.64 10.50 -26.90
C ALA A 53 -0.77 11.40 -27.80
N PRO A 54 0.49 11.05 -28.13
CA PRO A 54 1.32 11.83 -29.05
C PRO A 54 0.69 11.95 -30.45
N GLN A 55 0.17 10.85 -30.99
CA GLN A 55 -0.45 10.84 -32.32
C GLN A 55 -1.79 11.58 -32.35
N ILE A 56 -2.60 11.45 -31.30
CA ILE A 56 -3.84 12.22 -31.15
C ILE A 56 -3.55 13.73 -31.19
N LYS A 57 -2.44 14.15 -30.57
CA LYS A 57 -1.98 15.54 -30.60
C LYS A 57 -1.49 15.96 -31.97
N GLU A 58 -0.62 15.16 -32.60
CA GLU A 58 -0.08 15.39 -33.94
C GLU A 58 -1.19 15.53 -35.00
N LEU A 59 -2.16 14.62 -34.99
CA LEU A 59 -3.31 14.58 -35.90
C LEU A 59 -4.44 15.55 -35.51
N ARG A 60 -4.24 16.36 -34.45
CA ARG A 60 -5.20 17.38 -33.96
C ARG A 60 -6.60 16.83 -33.66
N LEU A 61 -6.68 15.63 -33.07
CA LEU A 61 -7.94 14.91 -32.86
C LEU A 61 -8.69 15.30 -31.58
N TYR A 62 -8.16 16.19 -30.74
CA TYR A 62 -8.82 16.66 -29.51
C TYR A 62 -10.30 17.04 -29.67
N PRO A 63 -10.72 17.80 -30.71
CA PRO A 63 -12.14 18.17 -30.87
C PRO A 63 -13.07 17.00 -31.17
N ARG A 64 -12.51 15.84 -31.53
CA ARG A 64 -13.26 14.63 -31.91
C ARG A 64 -13.26 13.56 -30.84
N LEU A 65 -12.58 13.79 -29.71
CA LEU A 65 -12.57 12.85 -28.60
C LEU A 65 -13.88 12.92 -27.81
N ASN A 66 -14.28 11.76 -27.31
CA ASN A 66 -15.36 11.67 -26.34
C ASN A 66 -14.96 12.37 -25.03
N SER A 67 -15.98 12.57 -24.19
CA SER A 67 -15.85 13.25 -22.91
C SER A 67 -14.82 12.62 -21.97
N ARG A 68 -14.77 11.28 -21.89
CA ARG A 68 -13.87 10.53 -21.01
C ARG A 68 -12.41 10.74 -21.41
N ASN A 69 -12.09 10.47 -22.67
CA ASN A 69 -10.72 10.47 -23.16
C ASN A 69 -10.14 11.89 -23.22
N LEU A 70 -10.97 12.89 -23.56
CA LEU A 70 -10.57 14.29 -23.48
C LEU A 70 -10.25 14.72 -22.03
N THR A 71 -11.05 14.26 -21.06
CA THR A 71 -10.78 14.54 -19.64
C THR A 71 -9.51 13.84 -19.18
N ALA A 72 -9.27 12.59 -19.57
CA ALA A 72 -8.06 11.84 -19.22
C ALA A 72 -6.78 12.52 -19.76
N LEU A 73 -6.77 12.98 -21.02
CA LEU A 73 -5.63 13.72 -21.56
C LEU A 73 -5.35 15.04 -20.81
N LYS A 74 -6.39 15.71 -20.30
CA LYS A 74 -6.23 16.91 -19.46
C LYS A 74 -5.62 16.58 -18.10
N ILE A 75 -6.05 15.47 -17.47
CA ILE A 75 -5.47 14.98 -16.22
C ILE A 75 -3.99 14.65 -16.41
N MET A 76 -3.65 13.93 -17.48
CA MET A 76 -2.26 13.59 -17.80
C MET A 76 -1.38 14.83 -17.89
N GLY A 77 -1.82 15.85 -18.64
CA GLY A 77 -1.08 17.11 -18.74
C GLY A 77 -0.84 17.78 -17.39
N GLN A 78 -1.84 17.77 -16.50
CA GLN A 78 -1.69 18.35 -15.15
C GLN A 78 -0.70 17.58 -14.26
N PHE A 79 -0.68 16.25 -14.34
CA PHE A 79 0.24 15.43 -13.55
C PHE A 79 1.68 15.53 -14.05
N LEU A 80 1.88 15.59 -15.37
CA LEU A 80 3.23 15.65 -15.96
C LEU A 80 3.85 17.06 -15.94
N GLU A 81 3.06 18.13 -16.09
CA GLU A 81 3.58 19.50 -16.17
C GLU A 81 3.76 20.20 -14.80
N ARG A 82 3.63 19.44 -13.69
CA ARG A 82 3.73 19.87 -12.27
C ARG A 82 3.44 21.36 -12.03
N TRP A 83 2.18 21.67 -11.68
CA TRP A 83 1.84 22.78 -10.77
C TRP A 83 2.45 24.16 -11.11
N LYS A 84 2.43 24.58 -12.37
CA LYS A 84 2.65 26.00 -12.70
C LYS A 84 1.34 26.77 -12.85
N THR A 85 1.01 27.46 -11.75
CA THR A 85 0.27 28.72 -11.65
C THR A 85 -1.17 28.77 -12.17
N GLY A 86 -2.14 28.76 -11.24
CA GLY A 86 -3.34 29.58 -11.34
C GLY A 86 -4.53 29.04 -12.15
N SER A 87 -4.50 27.81 -12.66
CA SER A 87 -5.73 27.20 -13.17
C SER A 87 -6.58 26.71 -12.00
N GLU A 88 -7.86 27.07 -11.96
CA GLU A 88 -8.83 26.59 -10.96
C GLU A 88 -8.56 25.14 -10.57
N ASP A 89 -8.52 24.89 -9.25
CA ASP A 89 -8.24 23.59 -8.66
C ASP A 89 -9.37 22.59 -8.98
N TYR A 90 -9.32 22.07 -10.20
CA TYR A 90 -10.38 21.27 -10.81
C TYR A 90 -10.44 19.86 -10.20
N LEU A 91 -9.39 19.47 -9.48
CA LEU A 91 -9.28 18.21 -8.74
C LEU A 91 -9.89 18.30 -7.33
N SER A 92 -9.93 19.48 -6.70
CA SER A 92 -10.49 19.65 -5.35
C SER A 92 -12.01 19.78 -5.31
N VAL A 93 -12.64 20.25 -6.40
CA VAL A 93 -14.09 20.16 -6.54
C VAL A 93 -14.42 18.71 -6.87
N LYS A 94 -15.25 18.04 -6.05
CA LYS A 94 -15.80 16.70 -6.34
C LYS A 94 -16.70 16.70 -7.60
N ARG A 95 -16.13 16.99 -8.76
CA ARG A 95 -16.80 16.87 -10.05
C ARG A 95 -16.84 15.39 -10.36
N ASN A 96 -18.02 14.80 -10.26
CA ASN A 96 -18.28 13.37 -10.49
C ASN A 96 -17.57 12.82 -11.76
N ARG A 97 -17.48 13.64 -12.81
CA ARG A 97 -16.78 13.29 -14.06
C ARG A 97 -15.26 13.09 -13.93
N VAL A 98 -14.58 13.83 -13.07
CA VAL A 98 -13.13 13.71 -12.88
C VAL A 98 -12.81 12.43 -12.13
N TYR A 99 -13.54 12.23 -11.04
CA TYR A 99 -13.51 11.02 -10.25
C TYR A 99 -13.72 9.76 -11.11
N THR A 100 -14.80 9.72 -11.91
CA THR A 100 -15.09 8.55 -12.78
C THR A 100 -14.00 8.29 -13.82
N VAL A 101 -13.38 9.34 -14.36
CA VAL A 101 -12.28 9.20 -15.32
C VAL A 101 -11.00 8.73 -14.63
N LEU A 102 -10.63 9.29 -13.47
CA LEU A 102 -9.47 8.83 -12.68
C LEU A 102 -9.62 7.36 -12.28
N LYS A 103 -10.81 6.97 -11.84
CA LYS A 103 -11.09 5.58 -11.48
C LYS A 103 -10.94 4.65 -12.67
N TRP A 104 -11.51 5.01 -13.83
CA TRP A 104 -11.32 4.26 -15.07
C TRP A 104 -9.84 4.19 -15.51
N MET A 105 -9.08 5.29 -15.36
CA MET A 105 -7.64 5.31 -15.65
C MET A 105 -6.91 4.28 -14.78
N LEU A 106 -7.18 4.29 -13.48
CA LEU A 106 -6.58 3.36 -12.53
C LEU A 106 -6.99 1.91 -12.80
N GLU A 107 -8.29 1.62 -12.88
CA GLU A 107 -8.84 0.27 -13.07
C GLU A 107 -8.39 -0.40 -14.37
N THR A 108 -8.19 0.37 -15.44
CA THR A 108 -7.73 -0.18 -16.72
C THR A 108 -6.21 -0.12 -16.89
N GLY A 109 -5.51 0.64 -16.04
CA GLY A 109 -4.07 0.89 -16.18
C GLY A 109 -3.18 0.19 -15.17
N TYR A 110 -3.66 -0.16 -13.98
CA TYR A 110 -2.83 -0.61 -12.87
C TYR A 110 -2.04 -1.92 -13.12
N GLN A 111 -2.47 -2.71 -14.11
CA GLN A 111 -1.80 -3.94 -14.50
C GLN A 111 -0.57 -3.68 -15.38
N GLU A 112 -0.50 -2.51 -16.01
CA GLU A 112 0.64 -2.08 -16.81
C GLU A 112 1.72 -1.51 -15.90
N ASP A 113 2.92 -2.05 -16.03
CA ASP A 113 4.06 -1.69 -15.22
C ASP A 113 5.29 -1.67 -16.13
N GLY A 114 6.07 -0.58 -16.09
CA GLY A 114 7.23 -0.40 -16.97
C GLY A 114 6.93 0.13 -18.38
N MET A 115 5.84 0.88 -18.61
CA MET A 115 5.68 1.63 -19.88
C MET A 115 6.74 2.73 -20.01
N ASN A 116 6.71 3.69 -19.09
CA ASN A 116 7.73 4.70 -18.86
C ASN A 116 7.45 5.40 -17.52
N GLU A 117 8.40 6.22 -17.06
CA GLU A 117 8.31 6.96 -15.79
C GLU A 117 7.07 7.88 -15.75
N ASP A 118 6.73 8.53 -16.87
CA ASP A 118 5.55 9.41 -16.99
C ASP A 118 4.24 8.63 -16.70
N TYR A 119 4.10 7.43 -17.26
CA TYR A 119 2.95 6.57 -17.03
C TYR A 119 2.85 6.18 -15.56
N GLU A 120 3.97 5.74 -14.99
CA GLU A 120 4.04 5.33 -13.59
C GLU A 120 3.63 6.47 -12.65
N GLN A 121 4.15 7.68 -12.89
CA GLN A 121 3.81 8.88 -12.14
C GLN A 121 2.32 9.25 -12.27
N ILE A 122 1.72 9.10 -13.46
CA ILE A 122 0.28 9.34 -13.65
C ILE A 122 -0.55 8.37 -12.82
N MET A 123 -0.17 7.09 -12.80
CA MET A 123 -0.90 6.05 -12.07
C MET A 123 -0.79 6.25 -10.54
N GLU A 124 0.39 6.62 -10.04
CA GLU A 124 0.59 7.00 -8.64
C GLU A 124 -0.22 8.23 -8.25
N SER A 125 -0.18 9.28 -9.08
CA SER A 125 -0.94 10.51 -8.85
C SER A 125 -2.44 10.24 -8.86
N ALA A 126 -2.94 9.38 -9.76
CA ALA A 126 -4.33 8.97 -9.81
C ALA A 126 -4.74 8.22 -8.53
N ALA A 127 -3.93 7.25 -8.08
CA ALA A 127 -4.14 6.52 -6.84
C ALA A 127 -4.17 7.46 -5.62
N ALA A 128 -3.20 8.35 -5.50
CA ALA A 128 -3.11 9.32 -4.41
C ALA A 128 -4.31 10.28 -4.38
N VAL A 129 -4.77 10.79 -5.53
CA VAL A 129 -5.95 11.66 -5.62
C VAL A 129 -7.23 10.91 -5.25
N LEU A 130 -7.42 9.68 -5.75
CA LEU A 130 -8.60 8.89 -5.43
C LEU A 130 -8.68 8.54 -3.93
N LEU A 131 -7.56 8.12 -3.32
CA LEU A 131 -7.51 7.82 -1.89
C LEU A 131 -7.62 9.08 -1.02
N ASN A 132 -6.77 10.07 -1.26
CA ASN A 132 -6.59 11.16 -0.30
C ASN A 132 -7.60 12.30 -0.47
N ILE A 133 -8.06 12.57 -1.71
CA ILE A 133 -9.00 13.65 -2.02
C ILE A 133 -10.43 13.11 -2.13
N TYR A 134 -10.64 12.07 -2.95
CA TYR A 134 -11.99 11.52 -3.14
C TYR A 134 -12.45 10.59 -2.03
N LYS A 135 -11.51 10.07 -1.21
CA LYS A 135 -11.78 9.07 -0.15
C LYS A 135 -12.44 7.81 -0.71
N ASP A 136 -12.08 7.43 -1.94
CA ASP A 136 -12.52 6.16 -2.53
C ASP A 136 -11.60 5.04 -2.05
N ASP A 137 -12.05 4.29 -1.06
CA ASP A 137 -11.36 3.15 -0.48
C ASP A 137 -11.55 1.85 -1.29
N SER A 138 -12.51 1.81 -2.23
CA SER A 138 -12.80 0.62 -3.02
C SER A 138 -11.65 0.22 -3.96
N ILE A 139 -10.72 1.14 -4.22
CA ILE A 139 -9.52 0.90 -5.03
C ILE A 139 -8.34 0.36 -4.22
N LEU A 140 -8.49 0.17 -2.90
CA LEU A 140 -7.42 -0.36 -2.05
C LEU A 140 -6.80 -1.66 -2.61
N PRO A 141 -7.58 -2.68 -3.03
CA PRO A 141 -7.00 -3.89 -3.63
C PRO A 141 -6.13 -3.58 -4.85
N ILE A 142 -6.57 -2.65 -5.71
CA ILE A 142 -5.82 -2.24 -6.91
C ILE A 142 -4.47 -1.61 -6.54
N ILE A 143 -4.43 -0.76 -5.52
CA ILE A 143 -3.21 -0.07 -5.10
C ILE A 143 -2.25 -1.05 -4.41
N ILE A 144 -2.77 -1.98 -3.60
CA ILE A 144 -1.98 -3.06 -3.02
C ILE A 144 -1.36 -3.91 -4.14
N ASP A 145 -2.12 -4.31 -5.16
CA ASP A 145 -1.59 -5.02 -6.33
C ASP A 145 -0.45 -4.26 -7.01
N MET A 146 -0.59 -2.93 -7.16
CA MET A 146 0.46 -2.09 -7.74
C MET A 146 1.73 -2.08 -6.88
N ILE A 147 1.60 -1.93 -5.56
CA ILE A 147 2.73 -1.95 -4.62
C ILE A 147 3.51 -3.26 -4.78
N PHE A 148 2.83 -4.40 -4.74
CA PHE A 148 3.51 -5.69 -4.79
C PHE A 148 4.12 -5.97 -6.16
N LYS A 149 3.41 -5.71 -7.25
CA LYS A 149 3.95 -5.92 -8.60
C LYS A 149 5.19 -5.09 -8.91
N ARG A 150 5.22 -3.85 -8.42
CA ARG A 150 6.38 -2.97 -8.56
C ARG A 150 7.51 -3.37 -7.62
N GLY A 151 7.18 -3.66 -6.37
CA GLY A 151 8.14 -4.06 -5.36
C GLY A 151 8.93 -5.32 -5.73
N ILE A 152 8.28 -6.36 -6.26
CA ILE A 152 8.97 -7.59 -6.69
C ILE A 152 9.95 -7.36 -7.86
N LYS A 153 9.73 -6.30 -8.66
CA LYS A 153 10.60 -5.86 -9.75
C LYS A 153 11.65 -4.84 -9.32
N GLY A 154 11.65 -4.42 -8.06
CA GLY A 154 12.55 -3.40 -7.52
C GLY A 154 12.22 -1.97 -7.96
N HIS A 155 11.02 -1.73 -8.50
CA HIS A 155 10.55 -0.38 -8.84
C HIS A 155 10.18 0.41 -7.58
N TYR A 156 10.14 1.75 -7.68
CA TYR A 156 9.81 2.63 -6.56
C TYR A 156 8.34 2.46 -6.13
N ILE A 157 8.11 2.22 -4.83
CA ILE A 157 6.76 1.99 -4.26
C ILE A 157 6.39 2.99 -3.16
N HIS A 158 7.28 3.89 -2.76
CA HIS A 158 7.14 4.62 -1.50
C HIS A 158 5.89 5.52 -1.48
N ASP A 159 5.57 6.17 -2.60
CA ASP A 159 4.43 7.10 -2.67
C ASP A 159 3.09 6.36 -2.62
N LEU A 160 3.04 5.15 -3.19
CA LEU A 160 1.88 4.25 -3.09
C LEU A 160 1.72 3.73 -1.66
N VAL A 161 2.82 3.27 -1.04
CA VAL A 161 2.83 2.80 0.35
C VAL A 161 2.39 3.90 1.30
N TRP A 162 2.95 5.11 1.16
CA TRP A 162 2.55 6.27 1.94
C TRP A 162 1.06 6.59 1.76
N SER A 163 0.56 6.55 0.52
CA SER A 163 -0.85 6.83 0.24
C SER A 163 -1.82 5.85 0.91
N VAL A 164 -1.47 4.56 1.00
CA VAL A 164 -2.34 3.56 1.65
C VAL A 164 -2.28 3.66 3.17
N PHE A 165 -1.10 3.84 3.78
CA PHE A 165 -0.99 3.89 5.24
C PHE A 165 -1.54 5.19 5.83
N LYS A 166 -1.54 6.29 5.07
CA LYS A 166 -2.18 7.56 5.45
C LYS A 166 -3.71 7.48 5.60
N LEU A 167 -4.34 6.42 5.09
CA LEU A 167 -5.78 6.21 5.31
C LEU A 167 -6.12 5.79 6.73
N GLU A 168 -5.13 5.31 7.49
CA GLU A 168 -5.30 4.80 8.86
C GLU A 168 -6.39 3.71 8.95
N ASP A 169 -6.43 2.83 7.93
CA ASP A 169 -7.45 1.79 7.79
C ASP A 169 -6.86 0.38 7.95
N PRO A 170 -7.32 -0.41 8.95
CA PRO A 170 -6.80 -1.75 9.21
C PRO A 170 -7.05 -2.74 8.06
N ARG A 171 -7.97 -2.45 7.12
CA ARG A 171 -8.15 -3.25 5.90
C ARG A 171 -6.87 -3.30 5.06
N VAL A 172 -6.04 -2.26 5.10
CA VAL A 172 -4.73 -2.24 4.45
C VAL A 172 -3.85 -3.37 4.98
N LEU A 173 -3.78 -3.54 6.30
CA LEU A 173 -3.02 -4.61 6.94
C LEU A 173 -3.54 -5.99 6.54
N LYS A 174 -4.86 -6.17 6.43
CA LYS A 174 -5.47 -7.44 5.99
C LYS A 174 -5.15 -7.76 4.52
N LEU A 175 -5.19 -6.76 3.64
CA LEU A 175 -4.86 -6.93 2.23
C LEU A 175 -3.37 -7.24 2.02
N ILE A 176 -2.48 -6.62 2.79
CA ILE A 176 -1.05 -6.93 2.79
C ILE A 176 -0.81 -8.34 3.34
N ALA A 177 -1.48 -8.72 4.43
CA ALA A 177 -1.36 -10.06 5.03
C ALA A 177 -1.73 -11.18 4.05
N GLN A 178 -2.70 -10.97 3.17
CA GLN A 178 -3.02 -11.97 2.13
C GLN A 178 -1.81 -12.33 1.26
N ARG A 179 -0.83 -11.43 1.11
CA ARG A 179 0.40 -11.63 0.34
C ARG A 179 1.44 -12.50 1.04
N LEU A 180 1.32 -12.74 2.35
CA LEU A 180 2.15 -13.71 3.07
C LEU A 180 2.02 -15.13 2.48
N ARG A 181 0.85 -15.44 1.90
CA ARG A 181 0.54 -16.73 1.26
C ARG A 181 0.98 -16.81 -0.20
N SER A 182 1.65 -15.79 -0.72
CA SER A 182 2.06 -15.81 -2.12
C SER A 182 3.04 -16.96 -2.40
N PRO A 183 2.88 -17.69 -3.51
CA PRO A 183 3.88 -18.64 -3.95
C PRO A 183 5.20 -17.95 -4.36
N GLU A 184 5.16 -16.66 -4.69
CA GLU A 184 6.35 -15.85 -5.00
C GLU A 184 7.01 -15.36 -3.70
N ASP A 185 8.21 -15.85 -3.41
CA ASP A 185 8.89 -15.57 -2.14
C ASP A 185 9.16 -14.08 -1.93
N ARG A 186 9.54 -13.35 -2.99
CA ARG A 186 9.75 -11.89 -2.94
C ARG A 186 8.48 -11.14 -2.55
N GLU A 187 7.32 -11.63 -2.97
CA GLU A 187 6.04 -11.02 -2.61
C GLU A 187 5.73 -11.24 -1.13
N ALA A 188 5.95 -12.47 -0.63
CA ALA A 188 5.76 -12.79 0.78
C ALA A 188 6.76 -12.04 1.69
N GLU A 189 8.01 -11.85 1.24
CA GLU A 189 9.02 -11.05 1.93
C GLU A 189 8.63 -9.57 2.04
N LEU A 190 8.18 -8.96 0.93
CA LEU A 190 7.69 -7.59 0.95
C LEU A 190 6.49 -7.44 1.89
N ALA A 191 5.61 -8.44 1.97
CA ALA A 191 4.49 -8.44 2.89
C ALA A 191 4.98 -8.46 4.35
N ARG A 192 5.91 -9.36 4.70
CA ARG A 192 6.53 -9.42 6.03
C ARG A 192 7.18 -8.09 6.41
N TYR A 193 7.84 -7.44 5.46
CA TYR A 193 8.44 -6.13 5.68
C TYR A 193 7.41 -5.04 5.95
N LEU A 194 6.38 -4.90 5.11
CA LEU A 194 5.33 -3.88 5.26
C LEU A 194 4.46 -4.10 6.51
N LEU A 195 4.40 -5.33 7.02
CA LEU A 195 3.73 -5.70 8.27
C LEU A 195 4.66 -5.67 9.50
N ASN A 196 5.93 -5.28 9.31
CA ASN A 196 6.94 -5.23 10.37
C ASN A 196 7.15 -6.58 11.10
N LEU A 197 7.03 -7.70 10.39
CA LEU A 197 7.23 -9.05 10.93
C LEU A 197 8.70 -9.48 10.95
N ASP A 198 9.48 -9.06 9.95
CA ASP A 198 10.90 -9.36 9.86
C ASP A 198 11.74 -8.15 10.25
N ILE A 199 12.59 -8.31 11.28
CA ILE A 199 13.46 -7.26 11.80
C ILE A 199 14.67 -7.02 10.87
N ASP A 200 14.94 -7.89 9.90
CA ASP A 200 16.17 -7.87 9.08
C ASP A 200 15.99 -7.59 7.56
N PHE A 201 14.76 -7.40 7.05
CA PHE A 201 14.57 -7.06 5.63
C PHE A 201 14.97 -5.60 5.32
N ASP A 202 15.84 -5.41 4.31
CA ASP A 202 16.36 -4.13 3.82
C ASP A 202 15.94 -3.90 2.36
N MET A 203 15.18 -2.82 2.09
CA MET A 203 14.70 -2.46 0.75
C MET A 203 15.77 -1.82 -0.15
N THR A 204 16.99 -1.53 0.33
CA THR A 204 18.03 -0.88 -0.49
C THR A 204 18.68 -1.81 -1.54
N VAL A 205 18.29 -3.09 -1.59
CA VAL A 205 18.79 -4.08 -2.55
C VAL A 205 17.99 -4.05 -3.87
N SER A 206 18.05 -2.92 -4.59
CA SER A 206 17.56 -2.82 -5.98
C SER A 206 18.59 -2.23 -6.96
N LYS A 207 19.87 -2.10 -6.57
CA LYS A 207 20.91 -1.48 -7.42
C LYS A 207 21.83 -2.43 -8.19
N THR A 208 21.61 -3.74 -8.14
CA THR A 208 22.47 -4.72 -8.81
C THR A 208 21.70 -5.59 -9.78
N MET A 209 21.34 -5.03 -10.93
CA MET A 209 21.32 -5.77 -12.19
C MET A 209 21.18 -4.81 -13.38
N GLY A 210 22.27 -4.67 -14.16
CA GLY A 210 22.21 -4.30 -15.57
C GLY A 210 22.75 -2.93 -15.98
N MET A 211 24.07 -2.69 -15.89
CA MET A 211 24.83 -1.99 -16.93
C MET A 211 26.33 -2.35 -16.82
N ARG A 212 26.97 -2.50 -17.99
CA ARG A 212 28.37 -2.89 -18.23
C ARG A 212 29.39 -1.79 -17.83
N GLU A 213 30.56 -2.26 -17.38
CA GLU A 213 31.92 -1.66 -17.37
C GLU A 213 32.32 -0.62 -16.28
N GLU A 214 32.84 -1.16 -15.15
CA GLU A 214 34.18 -0.97 -14.49
C GLU A 214 34.87 0.42 -14.37
N PRO A 215 35.83 0.65 -13.41
CA PRO A 215 36.16 -0.10 -12.18
C PRO A 215 36.26 0.82 -10.93
N PHE A 216 35.82 0.34 -9.76
CA PHE A 216 36.56 0.58 -8.51
C PHE A 216 36.28 -0.57 -7.55
N GLU A 217 37.29 -1.42 -7.41
CA GLU A 217 37.39 -2.48 -6.42
C GLU A 217 37.31 -1.89 -5.01
N THR A 218 36.40 -2.41 -4.17
CA THR A 218 36.78 -3.08 -2.91
C THR A 218 35.54 -3.61 -2.18
N GLY A 219 35.56 -4.91 -1.85
CA GLY A 219 34.84 -5.44 -0.69
C GLY A 219 33.60 -6.29 -0.96
N ILE A 220 33.84 -7.51 -1.41
CA ILE A 220 32.88 -8.62 -1.57
C ILE A 220 32.24 -9.00 -0.23
N ILE A 221 30.89 -9.12 -0.16
CA ILE A 221 30.21 -10.18 0.59
C ILE A 221 28.99 -10.64 -0.22
N ALA A 222 29.00 -11.90 -0.63
CA ALA A 222 27.83 -12.60 -1.14
C ALA A 222 26.83 -12.82 0.00
N VAL A 223 25.60 -12.32 -0.12
CA VAL A 223 24.50 -12.90 0.64
C VAL A 223 24.09 -14.15 -0.14
N THR A 224 24.54 -15.30 0.34
CA THR A 224 23.83 -16.54 0.09
C THR A 224 22.41 -16.33 0.56
N ALA A 225 21.47 -16.18 -0.37
CA ALA A 225 20.10 -16.61 -0.12
C ALA A 225 20.23 -18.07 0.32
N GLY A 226 20.23 -18.32 1.63
CA GLY A 226 19.86 -19.64 2.11
C GLY A 226 18.48 -19.86 1.51
N GLU A 227 18.35 -20.90 0.68
CA GLU A 227 17.07 -21.37 0.17
C GLU A 227 16.18 -21.68 1.38
N MET A 228 15.50 -20.66 1.91
CA MET A 228 14.47 -20.83 2.91
C MET A 228 13.23 -21.20 2.11
N HIS A 229 13.21 -22.46 1.66
CA HIS A 229 11.98 -23.10 1.19
C HIS A 229 10.99 -23.06 2.35
N THR A 230 10.23 -21.98 2.44
CA THR A 230 9.08 -21.87 3.32
C THR A 230 8.01 -22.77 2.73
N ASP A 231 7.75 -23.90 3.39
CA ASP A 231 6.70 -24.82 3.01
C ASP A 231 5.37 -24.05 2.85
N VAL A 232 4.50 -24.46 1.94
CA VAL A 232 3.16 -23.87 1.77
C VAL A 232 2.40 -23.89 3.11
N ASN A 233 2.62 -24.92 3.93
CA ASN A 233 2.06 -24.99 5.28
C ASN A 233 2.61 -23.91 6.22
N ASP A 234 3.85 -23.44 6.03
CA ASP A 234 4.44 -22.37 6.83
C ASP A 234 3.84 -21.01 6.47
N LYS A 235 3.66 -20.74 5.17
CA LYS A 235 3.03 -19.49 4.70
C LYS A 235 1.58 -19.35 5.16
N GLU A 236 0.79 -20.42 5.15
CA GLU A 236 -0.58 -20.39 5.68
C GLU A 236 -0.58 -20.14 7.20
N ARG A 237 0.32 -20.81 7.95
CA ARG A 237 0.46 -20.58 9.40
C ARG A 237 0.85 -19.15 9.73
N GLN A 238 1.77 -18.56 8.97
CA GLN A 238 2.17 -17.16 9.15
C GLN A 238 0.98 -16.22 8.92
N TYR A 239 0.19 -16.46 7.87
CA TYR A 239 -1.02 -15.70 7.61
C TYR A 239 -2.04 -15.84 8.74
N ASP A 240 -2.38 -17.07 9.14
CA ASP A 240 -3.37 -17.33 10.18
C ASP A 240 -2.93 -16.75 11.53
N SER A 241 -1.65 -16.90 11.87
CA SER A 241 -1.05 -16.31 13.07
C SER A 241 -1.14 -14.78 13.04
N TYR A 242 -0.85 -14.16 11.89
CA TYR A 242 -0.93 -12.71 11.75
C TYR A 242 -2.37 -12.21 11.83
N ILE A 243 -3.32 -12.88 11.18
CA ILE A 243 -4.73 -12.48 11.23
C ILE A 243 -5.27 -12.60 12.65
N LYS A 244 -4.96 -13.69 13.36
CA LYS A 244 -5.31 -13.84 14.77
C LYS A 244 -4.71 -12.71 15.62
N TRP A 245 -3.41 -12.44 15.45
CA TRP A 245 -2.74 -11.34 16.14
C TRP A 245 -3.42 -10.00 15.84
N LEU A 246 -3.76 -9.74 14.57
CA LEU A 246 -4.41 -8.51 14.14
C LEU A 246 -5.78 -8.37 14.81
N GLU A 247 -6.60 -9.42 14.84
CA GLU A 247 -7.91 -9.40 15.49
C GLU A 247 -7.83 -9.13 17.00
N GLU A 248 -6.84 -9.70 17.68
CA GLU A 248 -6.59 -9.48 19.11
C GLU A 248 -6.09 -8.05 19.41
N ASN A 249 -5.34 -7.45 18.48
CA ASN A 249 -4.67 -6.17 18.67
C ASN A 249 -5.37 -4.98 18.01
N ASP A 250 -6.28 -5.19 17.06
CA ASP A 250 -7.04 -4.15 16.34
C ASP A 250 -7.59 -3.05 17.25
N PRO A 251 -8.19 -3.35 18.42
CA PRO A 251 -8.69 -2.32 19.33
C PRO A 251 -7.61 -1.43 19.97
N PHE A 252 -6.34 -1.77 19.83
CA PHE A 252 -5.20 -1.05 20.41
C PHE A 252 -4.20 -0.59 19.35
N LEU A 253 -4.46 -0.85 18.07
CA LEU A 253 -3.60 -0.41 16.98
C LEU A 253 -3.73 1.08 16.73
N TYR A 254 -2.62 1.70 16.33
CA TYR A 254 -2.58 3.02 15.73
C TYR A 254 -1.59 3.00 14.55
N PHE A 255 -1.83 3.84 13.56
CA PHE A 255 -0.92 4.05 12.43
C PHE A 255 0.07 5.13 12.82
N THR A 256 1.34 4.91 12.51
CA THR A 256 2.39 5.89 12.82
C THR A 256 2.50 6.91 11.68
N GLU A 257 3.30 7.95 11.91
CA GLU A 257 3.68 8.90 10.86
C GLU A 257 4.97 8.49 10.13
N ASP A 258 5.51 7.30 10.43
CA ASP A 258 6.72 6.80 9.80
C ASP A 258 6.52 6.61 8.29
N SER A 259 7.55 6.94 7.53
CA SER A 259 7.58 6.71 6.09
C SER A 259 9.01 6.54 5.61
N PHE A 260 9.15 6.11 4.35
CA PHE A 260 10.46 5.97 3.70
C PHE A 260 11.22 7.29 3.51
N GLN A 261 10.59 8.44 3.79
CA GLN A 261 11.29 9.73 3.81
C GLN A 261 12.05 9.96 5.12
N TYR A 262 11.66 9.29 6.21
CA TYR A 262 12.21 9.49 7.55
C TYR A 262 13.00 8.28 8.08
N ALA A 263 12.68 7.07 7.62
CA ALA A 263 13.33 5.84 8.05
C ALA A 263 13.56 4.89 6.87
N SER A 264 14.70 4.19 6.86
CA SER A 264 14.95 3.10 5.91
C SER A 264 14.03 1.90 6.16
N LYS A 265 13.52 1.77 7.40
CA LYS A 265 12.60 0.74 7.86
C LYS A 265 11.46 1.36 8.69
N PRO A 266 10.46 1.97 8.04
CA PRO A 266 9.34 2.57 8.74
C PRO A 266 8.49 1.52 9.46
N VAL A 267 7.94 1.90 10.62
CA VAL A 267 6.97 1.09 11.35
C VAL A 267 5.60 1.66 11.08
N PHE A 268 4.83 1.13 10.13
CA PHE A 268 3.60 1.81 9.67
C PHE A 268 2.43 1.75 10.66
N SER A 269 2.42 0.73 11.52
CA SER A 269 1.41 0.57 12.57
C SER A 269 2.05 -0.02 13.82
N ALA A 270 1.50 0.30 14.98
CA ALA A 270 2.00 -0.16 16.26
C ALA A 270 0.86 -0.32 17.27
N ILE A 271 1.13 -1.13 18.31
CA ILE A 271 0.21 -1.32 19.43
C ILE A 271 0.41 -0.20 20.44
N ASP A 272 -0.68 0.40 20.89
CA ASP A 272 -0.68 1.24 22.09
C ASP A 272 -0.66 0.34 23.33
N TYR A 273 0.55 0.01 23.80
CA TYR A 273 0.75 -0.85 24.96
C TYR A 273 0.15 -0.28 26.25
N GLU A 274 0.08 1.06 26.41
CA GLU A 274 -0.54 1.67 27.60
C GLU A 274 -2.05 1.37 27.63
N ARG A 275 -2.69 1.51 26.48
CA ARG A 275 -4.11 1.18 26.29
C ARG A 275 -4.40 -0.30 26.42
N LYS A 276 -3.57 -1.15 25.80
CA LYS A 276 -3.71 -2.61 25.92
C LYS A 276 -3.54 -3.06 27.37
N TYR A 277 -2.55 -2.50 28.07
CA TYR A 277 -2.31 -2.76 29.50
C TYR A 277 -3.48 -2.35 30.40
N LEU A 278 -4.14 -1.21 30.13
CA LEU A 278 -5.33 -0.78 30.89
C LEU A 278 -6.66 -1.32 30.33
N HIS A 279 -6.63 -2.16 29.29
CA HIS A 279 -7.81 -2.63 28.58
C HIS A 279 -8.74 -1.47 28.10
N LYS A 280 -8.12 -0.39 27.60
CA LYS A 280 -8.80 0.80 27.08
C LYS A 280 -8.65 0.88 25.57
N LYS A 281 -9.71 0.54 24.84
CA LYS A 281 -9.70 0.55 23.37
C LYS A 281 -9.43 1.94 22.79
N ASN A 282 -8.79 1.97 21.64
CA ASN A 282 -8.69 3.12 20.77
C ASN A 282 -10.07 3.45 20.18
N GLY A 283 -10.42 4.72 20.20
CA GLY A 283 -11.60 5.22 19.48
C GLY A 283 -11.30 5.53 18.01
N THR A 284 -10.02 5.73 17.68
CA THR A 284 -9.50 6.03 16.34
C THR A 284 -8.13 5.37 16.17
N TYR A 285 -7.66 5.23 14.94
CA TYR A 285 -6.34 4.70 14.62
C TYR A 285 -5.20 5.71 14.76
N VAL A 286 -5.45 6.85 15.42
CA VAL A 286 -4.48 7.92 15.67
C VAL A 286 -3.99 7.80 17.11
N LYS A 287 -2.68 7.89 17.33
CA LYS A 287 -2.12 7.86 18.68
C LYS A 287 -2.60 9.07 19.48
N GLN A 288 -3.35 8.82 20.54
CA GLN A 288 -3.84 9.84 21.46
C GLN A 288 -3.35 9.57 22.88
N PRO A 289 -2.92 10.59 23.64
CA PRO A 289 -2.57 10.42 25.04
C PRO A 289 -3.70 9.74 25.82
N ILE A 290 -3.36 8.72 26.59
CA ILE A 290 -4.32 8.09 27.49
C ILE A 290 -4.55 8.99 28.69
N LEU A 291 -5.82 9.27 28.99
CA LEU A 291 -6.23 9.98 30.19
C LEU A 291 -6.64 8.92 31.23
N PRO A 292 -5.92 8.83 32.37
CA PRO A 292 -6.34 7.99 33.48
C PRO A 292 -7.73 8.43 33.98
N SER A 293 -8.59 7.47 34.28
CA SER A 293 -9.93 7.69 34.81
C SER A 293 -9.91 7.94 36.31
N ASP A 294 -8.89 7.45 37.01
CA ASP A 294 -8.72 7.61 38.45
C ASP A 294 -7.24 7.62 38.87
N SER A 295 -7.00 7.74 40.19
CA SER A 295 -5.65 7.72 40.78
C SER A 295 -4.94 6.37 40.66
N THR A 296 -5.69 5.26 40.57
CA THR A 296 -5.16 3.91 40.45
C THR A 296 -4.53 3.70 39.08
N GLU A 297 -5.28 4.00 38.02
CA GLU A 297 -4.79 3.93 36.66
C GLU A 297 -3.60 4.88 36.45
N ASN A 298 -3.64 6.08 37.05
CA ASN A 298 -2.53 7.02 36.96
C ASN A 298 -1.24 6.47 37.60
N ALA A 299 -1.36 5.81 38.76
CA ALA A 299 -0.24 5.14 39.41
C ALA A 299 0.27 3.96 38.58
N ALA A 300 -0.63 3.13 38.04
CA ALA A 300 -0.29 2.02 37.16
C ALA A 300 0.45 2.48 35.90
N LEU A 301 -0.01 3.53 35.23
CA LEU A 301 0.63 4.08 34.03
C LEU A 301 1.99 4.72 34.34
N SER A 302 2.11 5.39 35.49
CA SER A 302 3.37 5.99 35.93
C SER A 302 4.43 4.92 36.20
N ALA A 303 4.03 3.75 36.70
CA ALA A 303 4.91 2.60 36.87
C ALA A 303 5.20 1.85 35.55
N PHE A 304 4.24 1.84 34.62
CA PHE A 304 4.34 1.14 33.32
C PHE A 304 5.22 1.88 32.30
N ARG A 305 5.11 3.20 32.20
CA ARG A 305 5.85 4.05 31.24
C ARG A 305 7.37 3.86 31.20
N PRO A 306 8.08 3.78 32.35
CA PRO A 306 9.53 3.63 32.35
C PRO A 306 10.03 2.21 31.99
N LEU A 307 9.14 1.24 31.79
CA LEU A 307 9.52 -0.12 31.40
C LEU A 307 10.15 -0.16 30.01
N SER A 308 10.97 -1.17 29.75
CA SER A 308 11.48 -1.44 28.39
C SER A 308 10.34 -1.85 27.45
N GLU A 309 10.51 -1.67 26.13
CA GLU A 309 9.48 -2.07 25.14
C GLU A 309 9.14 -3.56 25.22
N ARG A 310 10.13 -4.41 25.52
CA ARG A 310 9.91 -5.85 25.75
C ARG A 310 9.02 -6.11 26.96
N GLU A 311 9.24 -5.37 28.05
CA GLU A 311 8.42 -5.49 29.27
C GLU A 311 7.02 -4.91 29.07
N LYS A 312 6.88 -3.78 28.35
CA LYS A 312 5.57 -3.22 27.99
C LYS A 312 4.76 -4.18 27.13
N SER A 313 5.39 -4.78 26.13
CA SER A 313 4.77 -5.79 25.27
C SER A 313 4.32 -7.00 26.09
N LEU A 314 5.22 -7.61 26.88
CA LEU A 314 4.90 -8.76 27.75
C LEU A 314 3.75 -8.46 28.71
N LEU A 315 3.83 -7.31 29.40
CA LEU A 315 2.90 -6.98 30.47
C LEU A 315 1.52 -6.56 29.94
N SER A 316 1.48 -5.81 28.84
CA SER A 316 0.21 -5.44 28.19
C SER A 316 -0.52 -6.67 27.64
N GLU A 317 0.23 -7.63 27.10
CA GLU A 317 -0.28 -8.91 26.60
C GLU A 317 -0.84 -9.78 27.74
N TYR A 318 -0.09 -9.95 28.83
CA TYR A 318 -0.56 -10.66 30.01
C TYR A 318 -1.80 -10.00 30.62
N SER A 319 -1.78 -8.66 30.76
CA SER A 319 -2.90 -7.88 31.28
C SER A 319 -4.17 -8.11 30.46
N PHE A 320 -4.06 -8.05 29.12
CA PHE A 320 -5.17 -8.28 28.20
C PHE A 320 -5.78 -9.68 28.37
N ARG A 321 -4.95 -10.73 28.39
CA ARG A 321 -5.41 -12.11 28.63
C ARG A 321 -6.06 -12.28 30.00
N LYS A 322 -5.47 -11.68 31.04
CA LYS A 322 -6.01 -11.75 32.40
C LYS A 322 -7.38 -11.09 32.49
N TYR A 323 -7.55 -9.92 31.88
CA TYR A 323 -8.84 -9.26 31.78
C TYR A 323 -9.87 -10.11 31.04
N ALA A 324 -9.50 -10.70 29.90
CA ALA A 324 -10.40 -11.55 29.11
C ALA A 324 -10.86 -12.80 29.87
N ARG A 325 -10.00 -13.37 30.73
CA ARG A 325 -10.31 -14.54 31.57
C ARG A 325 -11.16 -14.18 32.79
N ASP A 326 -10.77 -13.13 33.53
CA ASP A 326 -11.45 -12.70 34.76
C ASP A 326 -11.21 -11.19 35.03
N PRO A 327 -12.18 -10.32 34.66
CA PRO A 327 -12.07 -8.88 34.89
C PRO A 327 -11.94 -8.49 36.36
N ALA A 328 -12.53 -9.25 37.28
CA ALA A 328 -12.50 -8.93 38.72
C ALA A 328 -11.12 -9.23 39.32
N GLN A 329 -10.50 -10.35 38.93
CA GLN A 329 -9.12 -10.63 39.29
C GLN A 329 -8.14 -9.67 38.64
N TRP A 330 -8.41 -9.25 37.40
CA TRP A 330 -7.61 -8.23 36.74
C TRP A 330 -7.63 -6.90 37.50
N GLU A 331 -8.79 -6.45 37.98
CA GLU A 331 -8.91 -5.19 38.74
C GLU A 331 -8.13 -5.22 40.07
N GLN A 332 -8.02 -6.39 40.70
CA GLN A 332 -7.17 -6.57 41.88
C GLN A 332 -5.69 -6.57 41.50
N TRP A 333 -5.35 -7.24 40.40
CA TRP A 333 -3.98 -7.39 39.93
C TRP A 333 -3.37 -6.08 39.41
N ILE A 334 -4.12 -5.25 38.69
CA ILE A 334 -3.60 -3.97 38.16
C ILE A 334 -3.17 -3.00 39.28
N ARG A 335 -3.63 -3.24 40.51
CA ARG A 335 -3.29 -2.50 41.73
C ARG A 335 -2.02 -3.00 42.44
N THR A 336 -1.47 -4.15 42.04
CA THR A 336 -0.24 -4.68 42.66
C THR A 336 1.00 -3.93 42.15
N PRO A 337 2.12 -3.96 42.87
CA PRO A 337 3.37 -3.37 42.41
C PRO A 337 3.82 -3.91 41.05
N ILE A 338 4.36 -3.04 40.18
CA ILE A 338 4.78 -3.40 38.81
C ILE A 338 5.76 -4.59 38.75
N ALA A 339 6.59 -4.75 39.78
CA ALA A 339 7.52 -5.88 39.89
C ALA A 339 6.81 -7.23 40.08
N GLU A 340 5.73 -7.26 40.88
CA GLU A 340 4.89 -8.44 41.06
C GLU A 340 4.12 -8.76 39.78
N GLN A 341 3.58 -7.74 39.12
CA GLN A 341 2.91 -7.89 37.83
C GLN A 341 3.82 -8.50 36.76
N LEU A 342 5.08 -8.03 36.68
CA LEU A 342 6.08 -8.60 35.76
C LEU A 342 6.46 -10.03 36.12
N MET A 343 6.51 -10.36 37.41
CA MET A 343 6.78 -11.72 37.86
C MET A 343 5.64 -12.66 37.45
N ASP A 344 4.39 -12.24 37.65
CA ASP A 344 3.21 -12.99 37.21
C ASP A 344 3.21 -13.19 35.70
N ALA A 345 3.49 -12.13 34.93
CA ALA A 345 3.53 -12.19 33.47
C ALA A 345 4.66 -13.09 32.93
N ARG A 346 5.80 -13.19 33.63
CA ARG A 346 6.91 -14.09 33.26
C ARG A 346 6.62 -15.55 33.62
N ASN A 347 5.80 -15.78 34.64
CA ASN A 347 5.44 -17.12 35.11
C ASN A 347 4.15 -17.64 34.45
N ASP A 348 3.42 -16.79 33.72
CA ASP A 348 2.32 -17.21 32.87
C ASP A 348 2.89 -18.06 31.72
N PRO A 349 2.54 -19.35 31.61
CA PRO A 349 3.06 -20.20 30.53
C PRO A 349 2.65 -19.70 29.14
N GLY A 350 1.72 -18.73 29.07
CA GLY A 350 1.09 -18.29 27.84
C GLY A 350 0.28 -19.43 27.22
N ASP A 351 -0.74 -19.09 26.43
CA ASP A 351 -1.14 -20.02 25.39
C ASP A 351 0.01 -19.99 24.37
N THR A 352 0.87 -21.01 24.40
CA THR A 352 2.00 -21.14 23.47
C THR A 352 1.42 -21.16 22.06
N ILE A 353 1.77 -20.18 21.23
CA ILE A 353 1.36 -20.08 19.81
C ILE A 353 1.94 -21.25 19.03
#